data_AF-A0A2E7UWN1-F1
#
_entry.id   AF-A0A2E7UWN1-F1
#
_cell.length_a   1.000
_cell.length_b   1.000
_cell.length_c   1.000
_cell.angle_alpha   90.00
_cell.angle_beta   90.00
_cell.angle_gamma   90.00
#
_symmetry.space_group_name_H-M   'P 1'
#
loop_
_entity.id
_entity.type
_entity.pdbx_description
1 polymer ?
#
loop_
_entity_poly.entity_id
_entity_poly.type
_entity_poly.pdbx_seq_one_letter_code
_entity_poly.pdbx_strand_id
1 'polypeptide(L)'
;MKNLRALFVLSLHGCDAADGQRHGPSKPARLAQNHYVDGLGGSDADSGSIDQPWKTLDAVSSRTFEPGDRILFKRGTSYSGCVTIRGDGTPSAPITIGAYGTGPPPRFTNPNHAVKTGNAMRIRGAHHIVEDLYFHHTAPAPAHVESFQEVWAVGALHVALGSDHVIIRDNEFAHVPKGIQSYSEHSLITGNYIHDGNDTQQDGFLSSPYWGPIGIQLGIGNQEVSYNRIEDMVAQGGEYGADGGAIEIDDGREHKDNIFIHHNTTRHNMGFVEVSYWDDIDKRASSQIAIEDNISRDFQSFVLWWAPTTDSVVQNNTIIRDDQRAGPLSTVFALDEPPGDILFRENIVLVDDDHTQSIFAEGLNGAVDDIQHTDNCYWNVDGDDLALGLSSLGPGELQADPHFMDYDREDYRLRPSSPATGWGAAPATHRAHPPDR
;
A
#
# COMPACT_ATOMS: atom_id res chain seq x y z
N MET A 1 27.42 1.93 -66.94
CA MET A 1 27.25 0.48 -67.16
C MET A 1 27.91 -0.28 -66.02
N LYS A 2 27.16 -1.22 -65.44
CA LYS A 2 27.56 -2.33 -64.54
C LYS A 2 27.96 -2.02 -63.08
N ASN A 3 27.06 -2.48 -62.21
CA ASN A 3 27.29 -2.92 -60.83
C ASN A 3 28.46 -3.91 -60.71
N LEU A 4 29.14 -3.95 -59.56
CA LEU A 4 29.35 -5.20 -58.82
C LEU A 4 29.68 -4.96 -57.34
N ARG A 5 29.09 -5.81 -56.50
CA ARG A 5 29.21 -5.87 -55.04
C ARG A 5 30.44 -6.71 -54.59
N ALA A 6 30.88 -6.35 -53.38
CA ALA A 6 31.42 -7.17 -52.29
C ALA A 6 32.83 -7.77 -52.39
N LEU A 7 33.66 -7.45 -51.39
CA LEU A 7 34.34 -8.48 -50.59
C LEU A 7 34.74 -7.94 -49.20
N PHE A 8 34.38 -8.69 -48.17
CA PHE A 8 34.82 -8.55 -46.78
C PHE A 8 36.33 -8.78 -46.67
N VAL A 9 37.02 -7.95 -45.87
CA VAL A 9 38.35 -8.26 -45.35
C VAL A 9 38.33 -8.07 -43.84
N LEU A 10 38.46 -9.20 -43.14
CA LEU A 10 38.77 -9.28 -41.72
C LEU A 10 40.20 -8.76 -41.52
N SER A 11 40.40 -7.72 -40.72
CA SER A 11 41.74 -7.33 -40.26
C SER A 11 41.85 -7.53 -38.75
N LEU A 12 42.58 -8.56 -38.36
CA LEU A 12 43.17 -8.71 -37.03
C LEU A 12 44.43 -7.82 -36.96
N HIS A 13 44.34 -6.73 -36.20
CA HIS A 13 45.44 -5.99 -35.56
C HIS A 13 44.84 -5.53 -34.24
N GLY A 14 45.46 -5.59 -33.07
CA GLY A 14 46.78 -5.94 -32.60
C GLY A 14 46.68 -5.71 -31.09
N CYS A 15 47.46 -6.46 -30.33
CA CYS A 15 47.52 -6.38 -28.88
C CYS A 15 47.80 -4.93 -28.43
N ASP A 16 46.94 -4.36 -27.59
CA ASP A 16 47.28 -3.20 -26.77
C ASP A 16 46.93 -3.48 -25.30
N ALA A 17 47.81 -2.94 -24.46
CA ALA A 17 48.10 -3.39 -23.12
C ALA A 17 46.92 -3.31 -22.13
N ALA A 18 46.94 -4.25 -21.18
CA ALA A 18 46.11 -4.24 -19.99
C ALA A 18 46.23 -2.91 -19.24
N ASP A 19 45.12 -2.18 -19.15
CA ASP A 19 44.96 -1.16 -18.13
C ASP A 19 44.52 -1.87 -16.84
N GLY A 20 45.51 -2.20 -16.02
CA GLY A 20 45.32 -2.75 -14.70
C GLY A 20 44.69 -1.70 -13.80
N GLN A 21 43.35 -1.61 -13.79
CA GLN A 21 42.65 -1.09 -12.63
C GLN A 21 42.95 -2.01 -11.45
N ARG A 22 43.95 -1.62 -10.67
CA ARG A 22 44.15 -2.13 -9.32
C ARG A 22 42.90 -1.74 -8.54
N HIS A 23 41.95 -2.66 -8.43
CA HIS A 23 41.02 -2.64 -7.31
C HIS A 23 41.89 -2.54 -6.05
N GLY A 24 41.80 -1.40 -5.35
CA GLY A 24 42.37 -1.29 -4.02
C GLY A 24 41.85 -2.46 -3.16
N PRO A 25 42.58 -2.87 -2.12
CA PRO A 25 42.10 -3.94 -1.25
C PRO A 25 40.66 -3.60 -0.83
N SER A 26 39.71 -4.51 -1.10
CA SER A 26 38.35 -4.37 -0.60
C SER A 26 38.44 -4.12 0.90
N LYS A 27 37.82 -3.03 1.37
CA LYS A 27 37.67 -2.77 2.81
C LYS A 27 37.12 -4.08 3.41
N PRO A 28 37.78 -4.67 4.43
CA PRO A 28 37.27 -5.90 5.02
C PRO A 28 35.82 -5.65 5.44
N ALA A 29 34.92 -6.56 5.04
CA ALA A 29 33.52 -6.46 5.40
C ALA A 29 33.43 -6.35 6.93
N ARG A 30 32.91 -5.23 7.42
CA ARG A 30 32.59 -5.07 8.85
C ARG A 30 31.52 -6.10 9.17
N LEU A 31 31.66 -6.77 10.31
CA LEU A 31 30.62 -7.66 10.80
C LEU A 31 29.37 -6.84 11.13
N ALA A 32 28.21 -7.34 10.71
CA ALA A 32 26.90 -6.82 11.08
C ALA A 32 26.82 -6.53 12.59
N GLN A 33 26.28 -5.38 12.95
CA GLN A 33 26.16 -4.92 14.33
C GLN A 33 24.72 -4.68 14.74
N ASN A 34 24.43 -4.99 16.00
CA ASN A 34 23.18 -4.59 16.63
C ASN A 34 23.38 -3.25 17.34
N HIS A 35 22.53 -2.29 17.01
CA HIS A 35 22.46 -0.97 17.61
C HIS A 35 21.18 -0.87 18.43
N TYR A 36 21.30 -0.51 19.71
CA TYR A 36 20.20 -0.49 20.66
C TYR A 36 19.83 0.94 21.04
N VAL A 37 18.53 1.21 21.12
CA VAL A 37 17.97 2.50 21.50
C VAL A 37 17.00 2.31 22.66
N ASP A 38 17.20 3.04 23.75
CA ASP A 38 16.35 3.06 24.93
C ASP A 38 15.99 4.50 25.30
N GLY A 39 14.79 4.95 24.90
CA GLY A 39 14.30 6.29 25.19
C GLY A 39 14.18 6.63 26.68
N LEU A 40 14.20 5.64 27.58
CA LEU A 40 14.13 5.85 29.04
C LEU A 40 15.51 5.81 29.69
N GLY A 41 16.28 4.75 29.42
CA GLY A 41 17.54 4.44 30.11
C GLY A 41 18.83 4.76 29.34
N GLY A 42 18.76 5.06 28.05
CA GLY A 42 19.94 5.26 27.20
C GLY A 42 20.57 6.65 27.33
N SER A 43 21.69 6.83 26.64
CA SER A 43 22.42 8.09 26.51
C SER A 43 23.02 8.23 25.12
N ASP A 44 22.99 9.42 24.51
CA ASP A 44 23.57 9.61 23.17
C ASP A 44 25.10 9.66 23.17
N ALA A 45 25.72 9.74 24.35
CA ALA A 45 27.15 9.55 24.54
C ALA A 45 27.57 8.07 24.53
N ASP A 46 26.60 7.15 24.55
CA ASP A 46 26.85 5.73 24.62
C ASP A 46 27.21 5.12 23.25
N SER A 47 27.76 3.90 23.30
CA SER A 47 28.23 3.18 22.11
C SER A 47 27.10 2.65 21.21
N GLY A 48 25.88 2.55 21.71
CA GLY A 48 24.75 1.92 21.02
C GLY A 48 24.73 0.40 21.18
N SER A 49 25.49 -0.15 22.13
CA SER A 49 25.43 -1.57 22.50
C SER A 49 24.24 -1.83 23.43
N ILE A 50 23.92 -3.10 23.71
CA ILE A 50 22.78 -3.44 24.57
C ILE A 50 22.94 -2.93 26.02
N ASP A 51 24.18 -2.87 26.51
CA ASP A 51 24.50 -2.37 27.86
C ASP A 51 24.66 -0.84 27.90
N GLN A 52 24.85 -0.22 26.73
CA GLN A 52 25.04 1.22 26.55
C GLN A 52 24.23 1.69 25.32
N PRO A 53 22.88 1.70 25.40
CA PRO A 53 22.02 2.05 24.28
C PRO A 53 21.98 3.57 24.06
N TRP A 54 21.77 3.99 22.81
CA TRP A 54 21.45 5.39 22.52
C TRP A 54 20.09 5.78 23.09
N LYS A 55 19.84 7.08 23.22
CA LYS A 55 18.58 7.59 23.76
C LYS A 55 17.64 8.13 22.69
N THR A 56 18.17 8.92 21.75
CA THR A 56 17.34 9.76 20.89
C THR A 56 17.29 9.28 19.44
N LEU A 57 16.26 9.74 18.72
CA LEU A 57 16.15 9.57 17.27
C LEU A 57 17.27 10.30 16.51
N ASP A 58 17.80 11.40 17.06
CA ASP A 58 18.89 12.17 16.46
C ASP A 58 20.19 11.37 16.45
N ALA A 59 20.48 10.63 17.52
CA ALA A 59 21.61 9.71 17.56
C ALA A 59 21.53 8.71 16.40
N VAL A 60 20.39 8.05 16.21
CA VAL A 60 20.19 7.13 15.07
C VAL A 60 20.33 7.85 13.73
N SER A 61 19.67 9.02 13.59
CA SER A 61 19.63 9.80 12.35
C SER A 61 20.98 10.42 11.95
N SER A 62 21.94 10.49 12.87
CA SER A 62 23.29 11.00 12.60
C SER A 62 24.23 9.95 11.99
N ARG A 63 23.77 8.71 11.80
CA ARG A 63 24.58 7.57 11.37
C ARG A 63 24.13 7.05 10.01
N THR A 64 25.07 6.35 9.36
CA THR A 64 24.83 5.54 8.17
C THR A 64 25.17 4.10 8.55
N PHE A 65 24.21 3.20 8.37
CA PHE A 65 24.33 1.80 8.72
C PHE A 65 24.89 1.01 7.53
N GLU A 66 25.49 -0.14 7.80
CA GLU A 66 26.08 -1.02 6.77
C GLU A 66 25.25 -2.30 6.62
N PRO A 67 25.40 -3.05 5.51
CA PRO A 67 24.63 -4.27 5.28
C PRO A 67 24.63 -5.25 6.46
N GLY A 68 23.44 -5.71 6.86
CA GLY A 68 23.23 -6.63 7.98
C GLY A 68 23.10 -5.98 9.36
N ASP A 69 23.35 -4.68 9.49
CA ASP A 69 23.15 -3.97 10.76
C ASP A 69 21.67 -4.03 11.21
N ARG A 70 21.44 -4.14 12.52
CA ARG A 70 20.11 -4.10 13.14
C ARG A 70 19.99 -2.89 14.05
N ILE A 71 18.89 -2.16 13.96
CA ILE A 71 18.58 -0.98 14.77
C ILE A 71 17.35 -1.34 15.61
N LEU A 72 17.57 -1.57 16.91
CA LEU A 72 16.59 -2.15 17.80
C LEU A 72 16.14 -1.12 18.85
N PHE A 73 14.87 -0.76 18.82
CA PHE A 73 14.24 0.14 19.78
C PHE A 73 13.59 -0.64 20.92
N LYS A 74 13.78 -0.18 22.16
CA LYS A 74 13.31 -0.93 23.33
C LYS A 74 11.79 -0.91 23.42
N ARG A 75 11.18 -2.08 23.61
CA ARG A 75 9.75 -2.21 23.93
C ARG A 75 9.41 -1.43 25.21
N GLY A 76 8.23 -0.81 25.22
CA GLY A 76 7.77 0.07 26.29
C GLY A 76 8.37 1.48 26.30
N THR A 77 9.09 1.89 25.25
CA THR A 77 9.61 3.26 25.09
C THR A 77 8.85 4.03 24.01
N SER A 78 8.93 5.36 24.06
CA SER A 78 8.26 6.26 23.12
C SER A 78 9.24 7.30 22.55
N TYR A 79 9.03 7.66 21.29
CA TYR A 79 9.85 8.61 20.55
C TYR A 79 8.98 9.62 19.82
N SER A 80 9.34 10.90 19.93
CA SER A 80 8.64 12.01 19.27
C SER A 80 9.57 12.71 18.29
N GLY A 81 9.09 12.96 17.08
CA GLY A 81 9.84 13.53 15.97
C GLY A 81 10.08 12.51 14.86
N CYS A 82 11.10 12.76 14.03
CA CYS A 82 11.39 11.92 12.86
C CYS A 82 12.75 11.24 13.00
N VAL A 83 12.79 9.91 12.83
CA VAL A 83 14.06 9.19 12.62
C VAL A 83 14.30 8.94 11.14
N THR A 84 15.50 9.27 10.65
CA THR A 84 15.90 8.97 9.27
C THR A 84 16.94 7.86 9.26
N ILE A 85 16.58 6.70 8.71
CA ILE A 85 17.46 5.54 8.57
C ILE A 85 18.22 5.67 7.25
N ARG A 86 19.54 5.54 7.30
CA ARG A 86 20.44 5.69 6.13
C ARG A 86 21.35 4.49 5.97
N GLY A 87 21.78 4.28 4.74
CA GLY A 87 22.70 3.22 4.33
C GLY A 87 21.96 2.16 3.54
N ASP A 88 22.68 1.40 2.73
CA ASP A 88 22.09 0.37 1.89
C ASP A 88 22.37 -1.00 2.50
N GLY A 89 21.32 -1.81 2.61
CA GLY A 89 21.45 -3.24 2.81
C GLY A 89 21.80 -3.95 1.52
N THR A 90 21.74 -5.27 1.56
CA THR A 90 21.82 -6.13 0.37
C THR A 90 20.78 -7.23 0.48
N PRO A 91 20.44 -7.95 -0.60
CA PRO A 91 19.49 -9.06 -0.54
C PRO A 91 19.86 -10.12 0.51
N SER A 92 21.15 -10.38 0.72
CA SER A 92 21.63 -11.36 1.70
C SER A 92 21.94 -10.79 3.08
N ALA A 93 21.92 -9.47 3.23
CA ALA A 93 22.21 -8.76 4.48
C ALA A 93 21.43 -7.43 4.51
N PRO A 94 20.10 -7.49 4.70
CA PRO A 94 19.28 -6.28 4.82
C PRO A 94 19.61 -5.52 6.11
N ILE A 95 19.32 -4.23 6.14
CA ILE A 95 19.34 -3.44 7.38
C ILE A 95 17.97 -3.60 8.05
N THR A 96 17.93 -4.09 9.29
CA THR A 96 16.67 -4.33 10.01
C THR A 96 16.42 -3.25 11.05
N ILE A 97 15.22 -2.68 11.05
CA ILE A 97 14.73 -1.75 12.05
C ILE A 97 13.61 -2.46 12.80
N GLY A 98 13.78 -2.65 14.10
CA GLY A 98 12.77 -3.37 14.88
C GLY A 98 12.84 -3.13 16.38
N ALA A 99 12.29 -4.06 17.15
CA ALA A 99 12.17 -3.94 18.60
C ALA A 99 13.06 -4.92 19.37
N TYR A 100 13.37 -4.60 20.63
CA TYR A 100 13.97 -5.55 21.59
C TYR A 100 13.36 -5.43 22.99
N GLY A 101 13.58 -6.46 23.81
CA GLY A 101 13.06 -6.52 25.18
C GLY A 101 11.61 -7.01 25.24
N THR A 102 10.90 -6.65 26.30
CA THR A 102 9.53 -7.13 26.60
C THR A 102 8.59 -5.96 26.79
N GLY A 103 7.29 -6.19 26.57
CA GLY A 103 6.24 -5.18 26.72
C GLY A 103 5.67 -4.71 25.38
N PRO A 104 4.90 -3.61 25.36
CA PRO A 104 4.33 -3.06 24.13
C PRO A 104 5.40 -2.67 23.10
N PRO A 105 5.10 -2.67 21.79
CA PRO A 105 5.99 -2.15 20.76
C PRO A 105 6.53 -0.74 21.08
N PRO A 106 7.76 -0.40 20.64
CA PRO A 106 8.26 0.97 20.72
C PRO A 106 7.35 1.89 19.90
N ARG A 107 7.02 3.05 20.49
CA ARG A 107 5.98 3.94 19.96
C ARG A 107 6.61 5.16 19.27
N PHE A 108 6.20 5.47 18.06
CA PHE A 108 6.72 6.61 17.28
C PHE A 108 5.60 7.58 16.94
N THR A 109 5.81 8.86 17.21
CA THR A 109 4.86 9.93 16.89
C THR A 109 5.58 11.14 16.32
N ASN A 110 4.90 11.91 15.46
CA ASN A 110 5.39 13.19 15.00
C ASN A 110 4.22 14.13 14.71
N PRO A 111 3.65 14.78 15.73
CA PRO A 111 2.46 15.62 15.59
C PRO A 111 2.78 17.01 14.99
N ASN A 112 3.99 17.23 14.48
CA ASN A 112 4.40 18.51 13.90
C ASN A 112 4.79 18.37 12.43
N HIS A 113 3.91 18.83 11.53
CA HIS A 113 4.16 18.83 10.09
C HIS A 113 5.48 19.53 9.71
N ALA A 114 5.88 20.60 10.41
CA ALA A 114 7.13 21.31 10.12
C ALA A 114 8.38 20.45 10.38
N VAL A 115 8.27 19.41 11.21
CA VAL A 115 9.34 18.43 11.41
C VAL A 115 9.16 17.33 10.38
N LYS A 116 9.88 17.46 9.25
CA LYS A 116 9.94 16.40 8.24
C LYS A 116 8.54 15.95 7.78
N THR A 117 7.65 16.90 7.46
CA THR A 117 6.29 16.65 6.94
C THR A 117 5.46 15.71 7.82
N GLY A 118 5.70 15.72 9.14
CA GLY A 118 4.98 14.87 10.07
C GLY A 118 5.39 13.38 10.02
N ASN A 119 6.42 13.00 9.26
CA ASN A 119 6.84 11.59 9.22
C ASN A 119 7.50 11.20 10.55
N ALA A 120 7.08 10.08 11.13
CA ALA A 120 7.73 9.53 12.33
C ALA A 120 9.01 8.76 11.97
N MET A 121 9.05 8.12 10.80
CA MET A 121 10.22 7.45 10.27
C MET A 121 10.38 7.68 8.76
N ARG A 122 11.63 7.90 8.32
CA ARG A 122 12.02 8.00 6.92
C ARG A 122 13.07 6.94 6.59
N ILE A 123 12.79 6.13 5.57
CA ILE A 123 13.73 5.17 5.00
C ILE A 123 14.45 5.81 3.82
N ARG A 124 15.79 5.75 3.84
CA ARG A 124 16.69 6.26 2.80
C ARG A 124 17.83 5.28 2.54
N GLY A 125 17.56 4.31 1.67
CA GLY A 125 18.48 3.25 1.28
C GLY A 125 17.74 1.97 0.92
N ALA A 126 18.38 1.13 0.11
CA ALA A 126 17.78 -0.12 -0.37
C ALA A 126 17.89 -1.26 0.65
N HIS A 127 17.06 -2.29 0.51
CA HIS A 127 17.07 -3.52 1.31
C HIS A 127 16.94 -3.28 2.82
N HIS A 128 15.94 -2.50 3.22
CA HIS A 128 15.58 -2.32 4.63
C HIS A 128 14.40 -3.19 5.00
N ILE A 129 14.35 -3.62 6.27
CA ILE A 129 13.18 -4.28 6.86
C ILE A 129 12.73 -3.42 8.04
N VAL A 130 11.46 -3.01 8.06
CA VAL A 130 10.83 -2.29 9.18
C VAL A 130 9.79 -3.20 9.81
N GLU A 131 10.00 -3.60 11.06
CA GLU A 131 9.15 -4.59 11.74
C GLU A 131 8.94 -4.32 13.23
N ASP A 132 7.83 -4.82 13.79
CA ASP A 132 7.57 -4.83 15.24
C ASP A 132 7.43 -3.43 15.89
N LEU A 133 7.02 -2.40 15.14
CA LEU A 133 6.89 -1.02 15.61
C LEU A 133 5.44 -0.55 15.69
N TYR A 134 5.18 0.47 16.53
CA TYR A 134 3.89 1.16 16.59
C TYR A 134 4.04 2.63 16.22
N PHE A 135 3.33 3.08 15.18
CA PHE A 135 3.28 4.46 14.73
C PHE A 135 1.94 5.10 15.09
N HIS A 136 1.96 6.31 15.66
CA HIS A 136 0.72 6.95 16.05
C HIS A 136 0.75 8.47 16.08
N HIS A 137 -0.43 9.09 15.91
CA HIS A 137 -0.64 10.53 16.10
C HIS A 137 0.39 11.38 15.32
N THR A 138 0.56 11.10 14.02
CA THR A 138 1.42 11.91 13.14
C THR A 138 0.65 13.09 12.56
N ALA A 139 1.37 14.12 12.11
CA ALA A 139 0.73 15.32 11.60
C ALA A 139 0.13 15.10 10.20
N PRO A 140 -1.07 15.64 9.92
CA PRO A 140 -1.60 15.76 8.56
C PRO A 140 -0.79 16.79 7.75
N ALA A 141 -1.03 16.84 6.45
CA ALA A 141 -0.61 17.97 5.63
C ALA A 141 -1.38 19.23 6.07
N PRO A 142 -0.92 20.45 5.77
CA PRO A 142 -1.69 21.66 6.07
C PRO A 142 -3.11 21.58 5.48
N ALA A 143 -4.08 22.26 6.09
CA ALA A 143 -5.42 22.35 5.51
C ALA A 143 -5.40 23.20 4.23
N HIS A 144 -6.34 22.93 3.33
CA HIS A 144 -6.54 23.61 2.05
C HIS A 144 -5.30 23.58 1.15
N VAL A 145 -4.52 22.50 1.21
CA VAL A 145 -3.42 22.35 0.25
C VAL A 145 -4.01 22.04 -1.11
N GLU A 146 -3.66 22.89 -2.08
CA GLU A 146 -3.92 22.66 -3.49
C GLU A 146 -2.79 21.84 -4.15
N SER A 147 -1.70 21.61 -3.42
CA SER A 147 -0.51 20.90 -3.91
C SER A 147 -0.50 19.44 -3.45
N PHE A 148 -0.61 18.53 -4.42
CA PHE A 148 -0.47 17.09 -4.23
C PHE A 148 0.85 16.71 -3.53
N GLN A 149 1.93 17.44 -3.78
CA GLN A 149 3.25 17.13 -3.23
C GLN A 149 3.32 17.22 -1.70
N GLU A 150 2.51 18.08 -1.08
CA GLU A 150 2.48 18.17 0.38
C GLU A 150 1.78 16.94 0.97
N VAL A 151 0.65 16.54 0.38
CA VAL A 151 -0.11 15.34 0.76
C VAL A 151 0.73 14.08 0.58
N TRP A 152 1.42 13.95 -0.55
CA TRP A 152 2.28 12.82 -0.88
C TRP A 152 3.61 12.79 -0.11
N ALA A 153 3.96 13.84 0.63
CA ALA A 153 5.14 13.84 1.50
C ALA A 153 4.82 13.45 2.94
N VAL A 154 3.54 13.37 3.31
CA VAL A 154 3.08 12.90 4.61
C VAL A 154 3.01 11.37 4.62
N GLY A 155 3.11 10.78 5.80
CA GLY A 155 3.11 9.33 6.01
C GLY A 155 3.85 9.01 7.29
N ALA A 156 3.26 8.24 8.20
CA ALA A 156 3.92 7.93 9.45
C ALA A 156 5.25 7.22 9.21
N LEU A 157 5.26 6.28 8.26
CA LEU A 157 6.44 5.70 7.65
C LEU A 157 6.55 6.14 6.18
N HIS A 158 7.61 6.88 5.85
CA HIS A 158 7.89 7.38 4.51
C HIS A 158 9.11 6.67 3.92
N VAL A 159 8.95 5.98 2.80
CA VAL A 159 10.06 5.39 2.02
C VAL A 159 10.38 6.30 0.84
N ALA A 160 11.62 6.80 0.79
CA ALA A 160 12.03 7.76 -0.24
C ALA A 160 12.27 7.09 -1.60
N LEU A 161 12.02 7.81 -2.67
CA LEU A 161 12.32 7.38 -4.04
C LEU A 161 13.77 6.88 -4.17
N GLY A 162 13.94 5.72 -4.80
CA GLY A 162 15.22 5.01 -4.94
C GLY A 162 15.66 4.23 -3.69
N SER A 163 14.81 4.12 -2.68
CA SER A 163 15.01 3.21 -1.53
C SER A 163 14.26 1.91 -1.81
N ASP A 164 14.83 1.07 -2.65
CA ASP A 164 14.14 -0.10 -3.22
C ASP A 164 14.32 -1.37 -2.39
N HIS A 165 13.50 -2.38 -2.65
CA HIS A 165 13.49 -3.66 -1.94
C HIS A 165 13.27 -3.51 -0.43
N VAL A 166 12.43 -2.55 -0.04
CA VAL A 166 12.07 -2.34 1.36
C VAL A 166 10.93 -3.29 1.73
N ILE A 167 11.06 -3.94 2.89
CA ILE A 167 10.00 -4.77 3.48
C ILE A 167 9.45 -4.01 4.69
N ILE A 168 8.13 -3.80 4.71
CA ILE A 168 7.41 -3.19 5.83
C ILE A 168 6.43 -4.23 6.35
N ARG A 169 6.70 -4.78 7.54
CA ARG A 169 5.87 -5.88 8.07
C ARG A 169 5.61 -5.86 9.56
N ASP A 170 4.51 -6.47 9.98
CA ASP A 170 4.20 -6.68 11.40
C ASP A 170 4.25 -5.39 12.24
N ASN A 171 3.90 -4.25 11.63
CA ASN A 171 3.79 -2.96 12.31
C ASN A 171 2.33 -2.61 12.57
N GLU A 172 2.12 -1.76 13.58
CA GLU A 172 0.82 -1.17 13.90
C GLU A 172 0.86 0.33 13.61
N PHE A 173 -0.18 0.85 12.96
CA PHE A 173 -0.36 2.27 12.67
C PHE A 173 -1.73 2.68 13.16
N ALA A 174 -1.80 3.66 14.07
CA ALA A 174 -3.08 4.14 14.57
C ALA A 174 -3.12 5.62 14.86
N HIS A 175 -4.28 6.23 14.67
CA HIS A 175 -4.50 7.67 14.80
C HIS A 175 -3.59 8.46 13.85
N VAL A 176 -3.48 8.00 12.60
CA VAL A 176 -2.57 8.59 11.60
C VAL A 176 -3.34 9.05 10.36
N PRO A 177 -3.00 10.23 9.79
CA PRO A 177 -3.60 10.71 8.54
C PRO A 177 -3.11 9.94 7.33
N LYS A 178 -1.88 9.40 7.39
CA LYS A 178 -1.37 8.46 6.40
C LYS A 178 -0.46 7.44 7.08
N GLY A 179 -0.74 6.15 6.93
CA GLY A 179 0.05 5.08 7.55
C GLY A 179 1.41 4.94 6.88
N ILE A 180 1.39 4.41 5.66
CA ILE A 180 2.59 4.12 4.86
C ILE A 180 2.56 4.94 3.58
N GLN A 181 3.67 5.56 3.24
CA GLN A 181 3.90 6.20 1.94
C GLN A 181 5.15 5.61 1.32
N SER A 182 5.02 4.94 0.18
CA SER A 182 6.11 4.17 -0.44
C SER A 182 6.42 4.60 -1.87
N TYR A 183 7.65 5.07 -2.08
CA TYR A 183 8.29 5.22 -3.39
C TYR A 183 9.38 4.15 -3.60
N SER A 184 9.18 2.96 -3.05
CA SER A 184 10.12 1.83 -3.11
C SER A 184 9.74 0.89 -4.24
N GLU A 185 10.63 0.66 -5.20
CA GLU A 185 10.42 -0.41 -6.18
C GLU A 185 10.80 -1.77 -5.59
N HIS A 186 10.16 -2.84 -6.05
CA HIS A 186 10.36 -4.23 -5.61
C HIS A 186 10.15 -4.43 -4.11
N SER A 187 9.22 -3.67 -3.54
CA SER A 187 8.93 -3.64 -2.11
C SER A 187 7.83 -4.63 -1.72
N LEU A 188 7.80 -4.98 -0.44
CA LEU A 188 6.76 -5.81 0.16
C LEU A 188 6.19 -5.11 1.39
N ILE A 189 4.90 -4.83 1.38
CA ILE A 189 4.15 -4.25 2.50
C ILE A 189 3.19 -5.31 3.00
N THR A 190 3.51 -5.96 4.13
CA THR A 190 2.77 -7.16 4.56
C THR A 190 2.51 -7.34 6.04
N GLY A 191 1.37 -7.89 6.43
CA GLY A 191 1.10 -8.22 7.84
C GLY A 191 0.98 -7.00 8.76
N ASN A 192 0.79 -5.79 8.22
CA ASN A 192 0.62 -4.59 9.02
C ASN A 192 -0.84 -4.45 9.47
N TYR A 193 -1.04 -3.85 10.64
CA TYR A 193 -2.36 -3.43 11.12
C TYR A 193 -2.44 -1.91 11.09
N ILE A 194 -3.30 -1.36 10.25
CA ILE A 194 -3.53 0.07 10.09
C ILE A 194 -4.97 0.31 10.47
N HIS A 195 -5.23 1.14 11.49
CA HIS A 195 -6.59 1.38 11.96
C HIS A 195 -6.73 2.75 12.59
N ASP A 196 -7.96 3.22 12.77
CA ASP A 196 -8.25 4.55 13.34
C ASP A 196 -7.47 5.63 12.58
N GLY A 197 -8.04 6.20 11.51
CA GLY A 197 -7.40 7.28 10.73
C GLY A 197 -7.06 8.55 11.54
N ASN A 198 -7.10 9.75 10.95
CA ASN A 198 -6.72 10.95 11.70
C ASN A 198 -7.83 11.51 12.61
N ASP A 199 -8.08 10.87 13.76
CA ASP A 199 -9.15 11.23 14.69
C ASP A 199 -8.84 12.41 15.64
N THR A 200 -7.60 12.92 15.64
CA THR A 200 -7.16 13.95 16.60
C THR A 200 -6.93 15.33 15.99
N GLN A 201 -6.79 15.43 14.66
CA GLN A 201 -6.44 16.68 13.97
C GLN A 201 -7.32 16.84 12.73
N GLN A 202 -7.56 18.09 12.32
CA GLN A 202 -8.28 18.42 11.07
C GLN A 202 -9.54 17.59 10.82
N ASP A 203 -10.32 17.30 11.87
CA ASP A 203 -11.61 16.61 11.78
C ASP A 203 -11.60 15.28 10.99
N GLY A 204 -10.52 14.50 11.06
CA GLY A 204 -10.41 13.23 10.31
C GLY A 204 -9.45 13.29 9.12
N PHE A 205 -9.24 14.48 8.55
CA PHE A 205 -8.66 14.61 7.21
C PHE A 205 -7.13 14.51 7.22
N LEU A 206 -6.56 13.93 6.17
CA LEU A 206 -5.14 14.06 5.83
C LEU A 206 -4.81 15.49 5.37
N SER A 207 -5.74 16.15 4.69
CA SER A 207 -5.77 17.59 4.46
C SER A 207 -7.21 18.03 4.20
N SER A 208 -7.81 18.73 5.14
CA SER A 208 -9.17 19.24 4.98
C SER A 208 -9.25 20.31 3.88
N PRO A 209 -10.30 20.39 3.06
CA PRO A 209 -11.49 19.52 3.04
C PRO A 209 -11.43 18.42 1.96
N TYR A 210 -10.29 18.21 1.33
CA TYR A 210 -10.18 17.45 0.07
C TYR A 210 -9.56 16.06 0.19
N TRP A 211 -8.87 15.77 1.29
CA TRP A 211 -8.11 14.53 1.43
C TRP A 211 -8.42 13.83 2.74
N GLY A 212 -9.14 12.72 2.65
CA GLY A 212 -9.35 11.79 3.75
C GLY A 212 -8.06 11.06 4.17
N PRO A 213 -8.10 10.32 5.29
CA PRO A 213 -6.95 9.58 5.76
C PRO A 213 -6.69 8.34 4.87
N ILE A 214 -5.41 8.00 4.67
CA ILE A 214 -4.98 6.95 3.74
C ILE A 214 -4.19 5.88 4.47
N GLY A 215 -4.57 4.60 4.33
CA GLY A 215 -3.82 3.49 4.92
C GLY A 215 -2.41 3.38 4.32
N ILE A 216 -2.35 3.06 3.04
CA ILE A 216 -1.13 2.86 2.26
C ILE A 216 -1.21 3.67 0.97
N GLN A 217 -0.22 4.54 0.72
CA GLN A 217 -0.04 5.19 -0.57
C GLN A 217 1.17 4.59 -1.30
N LEU A 218 0.94 4.13 -2.52
CA LEU A 218 1.97 3.71 -3.48
C LEU A 218 2.23 4.86 -4.45
N GLY A 219 3.42 5.44 -4.41
CA GLY A 219 3.82 6.52 -5.30
C GLY A 219 4.62 6.08 -6.54
N ILE A 220 4.79 4.76 -6.73
CA ILE A 220 5.48 4.12 -7.85
C ILE A 220 5.04 2.64 -7.97
N GLY A 221 5.19 2.04 -9.13
CA GLY A 221 4.92 0.63 -9.39
C GLY A 221 5.94 -0.36 -8.79
N ASN A 222 5.86 -1.62 -9.22
CA ASN A 222 6.70 -2.73 -8.76
C ASN A 222 6.55 -3.08 -7.26
N GLN A 223 5.34 -3.01 -6.69
CA GLN A 223 5.11 -3.23 -5.25
C GLN A 223 4.11 -4.35 -4.97
N GLU A 224 4.37 -5.14 -3.91
CA GLU A 224 3.42 -6.13 -3.38
C GLU A 224 2.83 -5.62 -2.04
N VAL A 225 1.50 -5.60 -1.94
CA VAL A 225 0.77 -5.25 -0.73
C VAL A 225 -0.09 -6.45 -0.32
N SER A 226 0.30 -7.15 0.74
CA SER A 226 -0.35 -8.42 1.07
C SER A 226 -0.58 -8.70 2.55
N TYR A 227 -1.66 -9.38 2.91
CA TYR A 227 -1.93 -9.77 4.32
C TYR A 227 -2.02 -8.60 5.31
N ASN A 228 -2.32 -7.38 4.87
CA ASN A 228 -2.54 -6.25 5.76
C ASN A 228 -3.99 -6.22 6.24
N ARG A 229 -4.20 -5.70 7.45
CA ARG A 229 -5.53 -5.34 7.96
C ARG A 229 -5.65 -3.83 8.02
N ILE A 230 -6.62 -3.25 7.31
CA ILE A 230 -6.78 -1.79 7.19
C ILE A 230 -8.21 -1.40 7.55
N GLU A 231 -8.38 -0.62 8.61
CA GLU A 231 -9.70 -0.34 9.20
C GLU A 231 -9.90 1.15 9.47
N ASP A 232 -11.14 1.64 9.35
CA ASP A 232 -11.56 2.96 9.82
C ASP A 232 -10.71 4.15 9.29
N MET A 233 -10.25 4.06 8.04
CA MET A 233 -9.65 5.18 7.30
C MET A 233 -10.76 6.04 6.69
N VAL A 234 -11.36 6.91 7.52
CA VAL A 234 -12.49 7.76 7.16
C VAL A 234 -12.42 9.15 7.80
N ALA A 235 -12.75 10.17 7.02
CA ALA A 235 -13.10 11.52 7.46
C ALA A 235 -14.51 11.88 6.99
N GLN A 236 -15.33 12.46 7.87
CA GLN A 236 -16.70 12.87 7.54
C GLN A 236 -16.75 14.37 7.19
N GLY A 237 -17.50 14.71 6.16
CA GLY A 237 -17.69 16.07 5.67
C GLY A 237 -16.80 16.36 4.46
N GLY A 238 -16.24 17.57 4.41
CA GLY A 238 -15.38 17.99 3.29
C GLY A 238 -16.14 18.26 2.01
N GLU A 239 -15.41 18.38 0.90
CA GLU A 239 -15.97 18.70 -0.43
C GLU A 239 -16.92 17.61 -0.93
N TYR A 240 -16.61 16.35 -0.60
CA TYR A 240 -17.27 15.18 -1.16
C TYR A 240 -18.22 14.47 -0.19
N GLY A 241 -18.43 15.00 1.02
CA GLY A 241 -19.33 14.46 2.03
C GLY A 241 -18.67 13.48 3.01
N ALA A 242 -17.73 12.67 2.55
CA ALA A 242 -16.73 11.94 3.33
C ALA A 242 -15.61 11.45 2.39
N ASP A 243 -14.45 11.14 2.96
CA ASP A 243 -13.25 10.77 2.20
C ASP A 243 -12.30 9.88 3.02
N GLY A 244 -11.44 9.11 2.36
CA GLY A 244 -10.43 8.22 2.94
C GLY A 244 -10.29 6.89 2.19
N GLY A 245 -9.26 6.12 2.51
CA GLY A 245 -9.03 4.90 1.75
C GLY A 245 -8.04 3.95 2.40
N ALA A 246 -8.17 2.68 2.04
CA ALA A 246 -7.21 1.68 2.48
C ALA A 246 -5.90 1.78 1.68
N ILE A 247 -5.97 1.79 0.35
CA ILE A 247 -4.82 1.80 -0.54
C ILE A 247 -5.04 2.79 -1.70
N GLU A 248 -4.06 3.66 -1.94
CA GLU A 248 -4.07 4.59 -3.09
C GLU A 248 -2.81 4.43 -3.95
N ILE A 249 -2.99 4.43 -5.26
CA ILE A 249 -1.95 4.38 -6.29
C ILE A 249 -1.89 5.74 -6.96
N ASP A 250 -1.06 6.57 -6.37
CA ASP A 250 -1.00 8.00 -6.59
C ASP A 250 0.28 8.40 -7.32
N ASP A 251 0.35 9.68 -7.70
CA ASP A 251 1.56 10.33 -8.17
C ASP A 251 2.03 9.85 -9.55
N GLY A 252 1.34 10.31 -10.60
CA GLY A 252 1.68 10.00 -11.98
C GLY A 252 2.99 10.56 -12.54
N ARG A 253 3.83 11.19 -11.69
CA ARG A 253 5.23 11.49 -12.05
C ARG A 253 6.02 10.21 -12.29
N GLU A 254 5.73 9.17 -11.50
CA GLU A 254 6.34 7.84 -11.61
C GLU A 254 5.40 6.86 -12.33
N HIS A 255 5.90 5.67 -12.67
CA HIS A 255 5.09 4.64 -13.32
C HIS A 255 4.12 3.97 -12.34
N LYS A 256 2.97 3.51 -12.83
CA LYS A 256 1.91 2.84 -12.05
C LYS A 256 1.71 1.41 -12.56
N ASP A 257 2.82 0.68 -12.70
CA ASP A 257 2.84 -0.62 -13.36
C ASP A 257 3.29 -1.75 -12.42
N ASN A 258 2.81 -2.97 -12.64
CA ASN A 258 3.26 -4.18 -11.93
C ASN A 258 3.07 -4.08 -10.40
N ILE A 259 1.83 -3.92 -9.97
CA ILE A 259 1.45 -3.84 -8.55
C ILE A 259 0.56 -5.03 -8.20
N PHE A 260 0.86 -5.72 -7.10
CA PHE A 260 0.11 -6.88 -6.65
C PHE A 260 -0.49 -6.65 -5.27
N ILE A 261 -1.82 -6.52 -5.19
CA ILE A 261 -2.56 -6.25 -3.96
C ILE A 261 -3.39 -7.50 -3.65
N HIS A 262 -2.98 -8.28 -2.64
CA HIS A 262 -3.65 -9.54 -2.38
C HIS A 262 -3.75 -9.99 -0.93
N HIS A 263 -4.79 -10.75 -0.61
CA HIS A 263 -4.99 -11.31 0.73
C HIS A 263 -5.07 -10.26 1.85
N ASN A 264 -5.43 -9.01 1.52
CA ASN A 264 -5.68 -7.97 2.51
C ASN A 264 -7.12 -8.09 3.04
N THR A 265 -7.34 -7.61 4.26
CA THR A 265 -8.68 -7.49 4.86
C THR A 265 -8.92 -6.03 5.21
N THR A 266 -10.02 -5.47 4.70
CA THR A 266 -10.38 -4.07 4.95
C THR A 266 -11.79 -3.91 5.47
N ARG A 267 -11.98 -2.91 6.33
CA ARG A 267 -13.25 -2.61 6.96
C ARG A 267 -13.44 -1.13 7.21
N HIS A 268 -14.64 -0.60 6.93
CA HIS A 268 -15.05 0.77 7.26
C HIS A 268 -14.08 1.86 6.78
N ASN A 269 -13.33 1.61 5.71
CA ASN A 269 -12.66 2.67 4.97
C ASN A 269 -13.67 3.33 4.03
N MET A 270 -13.38 4.52 3.48
CA MET A 270 -14.27 5.06 2.44
C MET A 270 -14.10 4.27 1.13
N GLY A 271 -12.88 3.96 0.68
CA GLY A 271 -12.62 3.02 -0.43
C GLY A 271 -11.54 1.97 -0.14
N PHE A 272 -11.49 0.90 -0.93
CA PHE A 272 -10.40 -0.10 -0.84
C PHE A 272 -9.18 0.29 -1.68
N VAL A 273 -9.31 0.36 -3.01
CA VAL A 273 -8.22 0.76 -3.92
C VAL A 273 -8.64 1.96 -4.76
N GLU A 274 -7.81 3.01 -4.77
CA GLU A 274 -7.92 4.12 -5.72
C GLU A 274 -6.69 4.23 -6.61
N VAL A 275 -6.89 4.54 -7.89
CA VAL A 275 -5.84 4.81 -8.88
C VAL A 275 -6.08 6.18 -9.48
N SER A 276 -5.28 7.16 -9.07
CA SER A 276 -5.44 8.57 -9.48
C SER A 276 -5.07 8.81 -10.95
N TYR A 277 -5.59 9.89 -11.52
CA TYR A 277 -5.26 10.34 -12.88
C TYR A 277 -5.47 11.84 -13.09
N TRP A 278 -6.68 12.33 -12.81
CA TRP A 278 -7.03 13.74 -13.01
C TRP A 278 -6.35 14.66 -12.02
N ASP A 279 -6.31 14.22 -10.77
CA ASP A 279 -5.70 14.89 -9.64
C ASP A 279 -4.27 14.39 -9.39
N ASP A 280 -3.53 14.28 -10.48
CA ASP A 280 -2.09 14.03 -10.49
C ASP A 280 -1.34 15.21 -11.11
N ILE A 281 -0.07 15.36 -10.73
CA ILE A 281 0.84 16.33 -11.37
C ILE A 281 1.02 15.99 -12.85
N ASP A 282 1.18 14.70 -13.16
CA ASP A 282 1.30 14.18 -14.51
C ASP A 282 0.29 13.06 -14.70
N LYS A 283 -0.51 13.15 -15.77
CA LYS A 283 -1.46 12.10 -16.13
C LYS A 283 -0.75 10.83 -16.55
N ARG A 284 -0.91 9.77 -15.76
CA ARG A 284 -0.22 8.50 -15.96
C ARG A 284 -1.20 7.34 -16.07
N ALA A 285 -1.12 6.61 -17.18
CA ALA A 285 -1.78 5.32 -17.30
C ALA A 285 -1.11 4.28 -16.38
N SER A 286 -1.91 3.30 -15.97
CA SER A 286 -1.47 2.14 -15.18
C SER A 286 -1.41 0.89 -16.05
N SER A 287 -0.74 -0.16 -15.58
CA SER A 287 -0.80 -1.48 -16.24
C SER A 287 -0.38 -2.61 -15.31
N GLN A 288 -0.77 -3.85 -15.61
CA GLN A 288 -0.34 -5.02 -14.84
C GLN A 288 -0.60 -4.87 -13.33
N ILE A 289 -1.78 -4.34 -12.99
CA ILE A 289 -2.23 -4.25 -11.59
C ILE A 289 -3.14 -5.44 -11.31
N ALA A 290 -2.79 -6.22 -10.30
CA ALA A 290 -3.53 -7.38 -9.86
C ALA A 290 -4.10 -7.14 -8.46
N ILE A 291 -5.44 -7.18 -8.35
CA ILE A 291 -6.19 -7.04 -7.09
C ILE A 291 -6.88 -8.38 -6.83
N GLU A 292 -6.29 -9.20 -5.96
CA GLU A 292 -6.66 -10.62 -5.86
C GLU A 292 -6.87 -11.12 -4.43
N ASP A 293 -7.81 -12.04 -4.23
CA ASP A 293 -7.99 -12.74 -2.94
C ASP A 293 -8.20 -11.80 -1.73
N ASN A 294 -8.68 -10.58 -1.93
CA ASN A 294 -8.92 -9.63 -0.85
C ASN A 294 -10.34 -9.77 -0.28
N ILE A 295 -10.50 -9.36 0.97
CA ILE A 295 -11.80 -9.22 1.63
C ILE A 295 -12.01 -7.76 1.97
N SER A 296 -13.10 -7.16 1.53
CA SER A 296 -13.41 -5.76 1.82
C SER A 296 -14.85 -5.60 2.31
N ARG A 297 -15.01 -4.93 3.45
CA ARG A 297 -16.28 -4.43 4.00
C ARG A 297 -16.16 -2.94 4.38
N ASP A 298 -15.85 -2.14 3.38
CA ASP A 298 -15.71 -0.68 3.40
C ASP A 298 -17.03 0.00 2.98
N PHE A 299 -17.12 1.32 3.17
CA PHE A 299 -18.38 2.06 3.01
C PHE A 299 -18.73 2.40 1.55
N GLN A 300 -17.76 2.60 0.66
CA GLN A 300 -18.01 2.94 -0.76
C GLN A 300 -17.36 1.95 -1.71
N SER A 301 -16.52 2.41 -2.64
CA SER A 301 -16.03 1.62 -3.74
C SER A 301 -14.96 0.63 -3.32
N PHE A 302 -15.01 -0.57 -3.90
CA PHE A 302 -13.90 -1.49 -3.85
C PHE A 302 -12.75 -0.99 -4.75
N VAL A 303 -13.09 -0.43 -5.90
CA VAL A 303 -12.12 0.15 -6.84
C VAL A 303 -12.62 1.48 -7.37
N LEU A 304 -11.80 2.52 -7.25
CA LEU A 304 -11.87 3.78 -7.98
C LEU A 304 -10.69 3.84 -8.96
N TRP A 305 -10.94 3.67 -10.25
CA TRP A 305 -9.90 3.62 -11.27
C TRP A 305 -10.07 4.77 -12.25
N TRP A 306 -9.38 5.87 -11.97
CA TRP A 306 -9.47 7.08 -12.80
C TRP A 306 -8.55 7.03 -14.01
N ALA A 307 -7.44 6.30 -13.92
CA ALA A 307 -6.44 6.21 -14.99
C ALA A 307 -6.82 5.19 -16.07
N PRO A 308 -6.40 5.41 -17.33
CA PRO A 308 -6.33 4.34 -18.31
C PRO A 308 -5.51 3.15 -17.79
N THR A 309 -5.88 1.94 -18.18
CA THR A 309 -5.18 0.72 -17.78
C THR A 309 -5.17 -0.37 -18.83
N THR A 310 -4.17 -1.24 -18.74
CA THR A 310 -4.01 -2.42 -19.60
C THR A 310 -3.46 -3.61 -18.83
N ASP A 311 -3.85 -4.82 -19.23
CA ASP A 311 -3.35 -6.08 -18.67
C ASP A 311 -3.54 -6.18 -17.14
N SER A 312 -4.63 -5.63 -16.63
CA SER A 312 -4.95 -5.61 -15.20
C SER A 312 -6.03 -6.64 -14.85
N VAL A 313 -6.07 -7.07 -13.60
CA VAL A 313 -7.01 -8.10 -13.14
C VAL A 313 -7.59 -7.77 -11.76
N VAL A 314 -8.89 -8.00 -11.62
CA VAL A 314 -9.61 -7.97 -10.34
C VAL A 314 -10.25 -9.35 -10.19
N GLN A 315 -9.65 -10.22 -9.38
CA GLN A 315 -10.11 -11.60 -9.30
C GLN A 315 -10.17 -12.18 -7.90
N ASN A 316 -11.09 -13.14 -7.71
CA ASN A 316 -11.19 -13.93 -6.49
C ASN A 316 -11.36 -13.11 -5.19
N ASN A 317 -11.90 -11.89 -5.28
CA ASN A 317 -12.14 -11.04 -4.12
C ASN A 317 -13.54 -11.31 -3.51
N THR A 318 -13.66 -11.12 -2.20
CA THR A 318 -14.94 -11.06 -1.48
C THR A 318 -15.24 -9.63 -1.09
N ILE A 319 -16.27 -9.05 -1.70
CA ILE A 319 -16.59 -7.63 -1.63
C ILE A 319 -17.97 -7.50 -1.02
N ILE A 320 -18.04 -6.95 0.19
CA ILE A 320 -19.28 -6.80 0.95
C ILE A 320 -19.62 -5.31 1.05
N ARG A 321 -20.73 -4.87 0.45
CA ARG A 321 -21.23 -3.49 0.38
C ARG A 321 -22.61 -3.37 1.02
N ASP A 322 -22.65 -3.60 2.33
CA ASP A 322 -23.87 -3.57 3.14
C ASP A 322 -23.84 -2.52 4.25
N ASP A 323 -22.80 -1.68 4.25
CA ASP A 323 -22.63 -0.58 5.19
C ASP A 323 -22.29 0.68 4.39
N GLN A 324 -22.76 1.85 4.86
CA GLN A 324 -22.59 3.11 4.14
C GLN A 324 -22.33 4.32 5.00
N ARG A 325 -21.63 5.26 4.35
CA ARG A 325 -21.50 6.65 4.76
C ARG A 325 -21.69 7.55 3.57
N ALA A 326 -22.27 8.72 3.82
CA ALA A 326 -22.44 9.74 2.80
C ALA A 326 -21.07 10.13 2.22
N GLY A 327 -20.89 9.96 0.91
CA GLY A 327 -19.78 10.56 0.18
C GLY A 327 -20.03 10.53 -1.35
N PRO A 328 -18.99 10.63 -2.19
CA PRO A 328 -19.16 11.06 -3.58
C PRO A 328 -19.80 10.01 -4.49
N LEU A 329 -19.57 8.73 -4.20
CA LEU A 329 -20.00 7.61 -5.04
C LEU A 329 -20.64 6.51 -4.21
N SER A 330 -21.61 5.83 -4.82
CA SER A 330 -22.35 4.72 -4.23
C SER A 330 -22.32 3.52 -5.17
N THR A 331 -21.11 3.06 -5.50
CA THR A 331 -20.85 2.00 -6.49
C THR A 331 -19.75 1.06 -6.00
N VAL A 332 -19.62 -0.12 -6.58
CA VAL A 332 -18.54 -1.07 -6.22
C VAL A 332 -17.29 -0.80 -7.04
N PHE A 333 -17.45 -0.59 -8.35
CA PHE A 333 -16.38 -0.36 -9.30
C PHE A 333 -16.67 0.92 -10.09
N ALA A 334 -15.80 1.92 -9.96
CA ALA A 334 -15.81 3.11 -10.81
C ALA A 334 -14.60 3.08 -11.74
N LEU A 335 -14.85 3.04 -13.06
CA LEU A 335 -13.83 2.97 -14.09
C LEU A 335 -14.05 4.13 -15.06
N ASP A 336 -13.08 5.04 -15.17
CA ASP A 336 -13.30 6.30 -15.88
C ASP A 336 -12.64 6.35 -17.26
N GLU A 337 -11.32 6.52 -17.34
CA GLU A 337 -10.63 6.80 -18.60
C GLU A 337 -10.21 5.54 -19.37
N PRO A 338 -10.53 5.43 -20.68
CA PRO A 338 -10.13 4.29 -21.49
C PRO A 338 -8.66 4.37 -21.96
N PRO A 339 -8.01 3.23 -22.29
CA PRO A 339 -8.57 1.88 -22.24
C PRO A 339 -8.84 1.40 -20.80
N GLY A 340 -9.91 0.64 -20.62
CA GLY A 340 -10.24 -0.06 -19.38
C GLY A 340 -9.97 -1.56 -19.47
N ASP A 341 -8.81 -1.98 -19.98
CA ASP A 341 -8.49 -3.40 -20.19
C ASP A 341 -8.16 -4.09 -18.85
N ILE A 342 -9.25 -4.53 -18.19
CA ILE A 342 -9.28 -5.19 -16.89
C ILE A 342 -10.10 -6.47 -17.02
N LEU A 343 -9.57 -7.57 -16.51
CA LEU A 343 -10.31 -8.82 -16.33
C LEU A 343 -10.93 -8.89 -14.92
N PHE A 344 -12.26 -8.83 -14.84
CA PHE A 344 -13.04 -9.10 -13.64
C PHE A 344 -13.49 -10.56 -13.64
N ARG A 345 -12.99 -11.38 -12.71
CA ARG A 345 -13.42 -12.79 -12.65
C ARG A 345 -13.47 -13.37 -11.25
N GLU A 346 -14.38 -14.32 -11.05
CA GLU A 346 -14.42 -15.13 -9.83
C GLU A 346 -14.55 -14.28 -8.55
N ASN A 347 -15.06 -13.05 -8.66
CA ASN A 347 -15.34 -12.22 -7.49
C ASN A 347 -16.73 -12.56 -6.92
N ILE A 348 -16.87 -12.43 -5.61
CA ILE A 348 -18.17 -12.41 -4.94
C ILE A 348 -18.45 -10.98 -4.50
N VAL A 349 -19.51 -10.39 -5.03
CA VAL A 349 -19.94 -9.02 -4.74
C VAL A 349 -21.31 -9.07 -4.08
N LEU A 350 -21.37 -8.70 -2.81
CA LEU A 350 -22.60 -8.50 -2.07
C LEU A 350 -22.89 -7.01 -1.99
N VAL A 351 -24.12 -6.61 -2.31
CA VAL A 351 -24.64 -5.25 -2.13
C VAL A 351 -25.96 -5.28 -1.34
N ASP A 352 -26.32 -4.13 -0.79
CA ASP A 352 -27.64 -3.79 -0.22
C ASP A 352 -28.20 -2.58 -1.01
N ASP A 353 -29.49 -2.62 -1.34
CA ASP A 353 -30.14 -1.70 -2.30
C ASP A 353 -30.50 -0.34 -1.70
N ASP A 354 -30.56 -0.20 -0.37
CA ASP A 354 -30.74 1.10 0.28
C ASP A 354 -29.49 1.99 0.11
N HIS A 355 -28.44 1.43 -0.48
CA HIS A 355 -27.09 1.87 -0.34
C HIS A 355 -26.38 1.95 -1.69
N THR A 356 -26.32 0.88 -2.48
CA THR A 356 -25.54 0.88 -3.74
C THR A 356 -26.41 1.27 -4.95
N GLN A 357 -26.03 2.32 -5.69
CA GLN A 357 -26.75 2.75 -6.90
C GLN A 357 -26.56 1.76 -8.06
N SER A 358 -25.33 1.29 -8.26
CA SER A 358 -25.00 0.27 -9.25
C SER A 358 -23.67 -0.41 -8.91
N ILE A 359 -23.47 -1.67 -9.32
CA ILE A 359 -22.20 -2.36 -9.10
C ILE A 359 -21.07 -1.69 -9.90
N PHE A 360 -21.29 -1.49 -11.20
CA PHE A 360 -20.40 -0.70 -12.05
C PHE A 360 -20.98 0.70 -12.21
N ALA A 361 -20.16 1.73 -12.03
CA ALA A 361 -20.59 3.11 -12.13
C ALA A 361 -21.05 3.45 -13.56
N GLU A 362 -22.20 4.13 -13.67
CA GLU A 362 -22.70 4.64 -14.94
C GLU A 362 -22.27 6.09 -15.19
N GLY A 363 -22.17 6.50 -16.45
CA GLY A 363 -21.94 7.90 -16.83
C GLY A 363 -20.50 8.42 -16.69
N LEU A 364 -19.54 7.53 -16.43
CA LEU A 364 -18.11 7.81 -16.50
C LEU A 364 -17.58 7.76 -17.95
N ASN A 365 -16.29 8.04 -18.17
CA ASN A 365 -15.73 8.25 -19.50
C ASN A 365 -15.48 6.98 -20.35
N GLY A 366 -16.20 5.88 -20.07
CA GLY A 366 -16.32 4.72 -20.95
C GLY A 366 -15.27 3.62 -20.78
N ALA A 367 -14.36 3.71 -19.80
CA ALA A 367 -13.45 2.60 -19.51
C ALA A 367 -14.18 1.28 -19.22
N VAL A 368 -15.37 1.36 -18.63
CA VAL A 368 -16.25 0.20 -18.36
C VAL A 368 -16.63 -0.57 -19.64
N ASP A 369 -16.60 0.06 -20.82
CA ASP A 369 -16.95 -0.60 -22.09
C ASP A 369 -15.83 -1.55 -22.59
N ASP A 370 -14.60 -1.40 -22.08
CA ASP A 370 -13.44 -2.18 -22.50
C ASP A 370 -13.18 -3.42 -21.62
N ILE A 371 -13.89 -3.56 -20.49
CA ILE A 371 -13.61 -4.61 -19.52
C ILE A 371 -13.96 -6.00 -20.05
N GLN A 372 -13.28 -7.01 -19.51
CA GLN A 372 -13.67 -8.40 -19.65
C GLN A 372 -14.23 -8.87 -18.31
N HIS A 373 -15.41 -9.49 -18.31
CA HIS A 373 -16.04 -9.97 -17.08
C HIS A 373 -16.65 -11.36 -17.26
N THR A 374 -16.34 -12.28 -16.35
CA THR A 374 -16.74 -13.69 -16.41
C THR A 374 -16.78 -14.29 -15.01
N ASP A 375 -17.65 -15.27 -14.78
CA ASP A 375 -17.64 -16.09 -13.57
C ASP A 375 -17.69 -15.30 -12.23
N ASN A 376 -18.28 -14.11 -12.21
CA ASN A 376 -18.53 -13.34 -10.99
C ASN A 376 -19.89 -13.71 -10.38
N CYS A 377 -19.99 -13.69 -9.06
CA CYS A 377 -21.24 -13.85 -8.32
C CYS A 377 -21.66 -12.52 -7.72
N TYR A 378 -22.79 -12.00 -8.16
CA TYR A 378 -23.40 -10.79 -7.64
C TYR A 378 -24.61 -11.14 -6.80
N TRP A 379 -24.71 -10.55 -5.61
CA TRP A 379 -25.84 -10.79 -4.73
C TRP A 379 -26.31 -9.50 -4.09
N ASN A 380 -27.59 -9.20 -4.29
CA ASN A 380 -28.28 -8.22 -3.49
C ASN A 380 -28.91 -8.92 -2.27
N VAL A 381 -28.51 -8.53 -1.07
CA VAL A 381 -28.94 -9.15 0.18
C VAL A 381 -30.43 -8.94 0.46
N ASP A 382 -31.03 -7.87 -0.07
CA ASP A 382 -32.45 -7.55 0.12
C ASP A 382 -33.39 -8.35 -0.80
N GLY A 383 -32.84 -8.99 -1.83
CA GLY A 383 -33.58 -9.84 -2.76
C GLY A 383 -34.35 -9.09 -3.87
N ASP A 384 -34.13 -7.78 -4.00
CA ASP A 384 -34.64 -6.93 -5.06
C ASP A 384 -33.75 -6.97 -6.34
N ASP A 385 -34.18 -6.28 -7.40
CA ASP A 385 -33.48 -6.24 -8.68
C ASP A 385 -32.11 -5.55 -8.54
N LEU A 386 -31.05 -6.29 -8.85
CA LEU A 386 -29.67 -5.81 -8.81
C LEU A 386 -29.35 -4.84 -9.96
N ALA A 387 -28.97 -3.61 -9.63
CA ALA A 387 -28.43 -2.66 -10.61
C ALA A 387 -26.97 -2.98 -10.96
N LEU A 388 -26.76 -3.74 -12.04
CA LEU A 388 -25.40 -4.14 -12.43
C LEU A 388 -24.57 -2.96 -12.97
N GLY A 389 -25.19 -2.00 -13.68
CA GLY A 389 -24.45 -0.94 -14.39
C GLY A 389 -23.77 -1.41 -15.69
N LEU A 390 -24.07 -2.63 -16.14
CA LEU A 390 -23.65 -3.20 -17.42
C LEU A 390 -24.87 -3.64 -18.23
N SER A 391 -24.70 -3.81 -19.54
CA SER A 391 -25.79 -4.20 -20.43
C SER A 391 -26.36 -5.61 -20.17
N SER A 392 -25.53 -6.52 -19.65
CA SER A 392 -25.92 -7.88 -19.26
C SER A 392 -24.83 -8.53 -18.41
N LEU A 393 -25.18 -9.64 -17.75
CA LEU A 393 -24.20 -10.57 -17.20
C LEU A 393 -23.29 -11.14 -18.31
N GLY A 394 -22.03 -11.34 -17.96
CA GLY A 394 -21.02 -12.01 -18.76
C GLY A 394 -21.13 -13.53 -18.69
N PRO A 395 -20.28 -14.25 -19.43
CA PRO A 395 -20.24 -15.72 -19.39
C PRO A 395 -19.99 -16.24 -17.96
N GLY A 396 -20.78 -17.24 -17.53
CA GLY A 396 -20.60 -17.88 -16.22
C GLY A 396 -20.99 -17.04 -15.00
N GLU A 397 -21.29 -15.75 -15.17
CA GLU A 397 -21.69 -14.89 -14.06
C GLU A 397 -23.07 -15.24 -13.50
N LEU A 398 -23.23 -15.02 -12.21
CA LEU A 398 -24.41 -15.42 -11.44
C LEU A 398 -24.98 -14.23 -10.68
N GLN A 399 -26.30 -14.14 -10.63
CA GLN A 399 -27.00 -13.35 -9.63
C GLN A 399 -27.60 -14.31 -8.61
N ALA A 400 -26.90 -14.57 -7.50
CA ALA A 400 -27.25 -15.61 -6.55
C ALA A 400 -26.63 -15.39 -5.17
N ASP A 401 -27.31 -15.86 -4.12
CA ASP A 401 -26.75 -15.95 -2.76
C ASP A 401 -25.51 -16.87 -2.78
N PRO A 402 -24.32 -16.37 -2.35
CA PRO A 402 -23.09 -17.14 -2.33
C PRO A 402 -23.09 -18.24 -1.25
N HIS A 403 -24.08 -18.28 -0.37
CA HIS A 403 -24.20 -19.23 0.74
C HIS A 403 -23.01 -19.17 1.71
N PHE A 404 -22.74 -17.98 2.26
CA PHE A 404 -21.75 -17.83 3.33
C PHE A 404 -22.07 -18.72 4.55
N MET A 405 -21.04 -19.13 5.29
CA MET A 405 -21.18 -19.96 6.48
C MET A 405 -21.98 -19.21 7.55
N ASP A 406 -21.55 -17.99 7.89
CA ASP A 406 -22.19 -17.11 8.89
C ASP A 406 -21.88 -15.64 8.57
N TYR A 407 -22.72 -15.05 7.70
CA TYR A 407 -22.57 -13.67 7.24
C TYR A 407 -22.57 -12.64 8.38
N ASP A 408 -23.52 -12.76 9.32
CA ASP A 408 -23.66 -11.83 10.45
C ASP A 408 -22.45 -11.83 11.38
N ARG A 409 -21.66 -12.91 11.37
CA ARG A 409 -20.40 -13.05 12.13
C ARG A 409 -19.15 -12.87 11.26
N GLU A 410 -19.30 -12.36 10.05
CA GLU A 410 -18.22 -12.11 9.09
C GLU A 410 -17.43 -13.37 8.72
N ASP A 411 -18.07 -14.54 8.79
CA ASP A 411 -17.51 -15.80 8.30
C ASP A 411 -17.92 -16.03 6.85
N TYR A 412 -17.17 -15.38 5.95
CA TYR A 412 -17.41 -15.42 4.52
C TYR A 412 -16.97 -16.72 3.84
N ARG A 413 -16.56 -17.76 4.59
CA ARG A 413 -16.34 -19.08 3.98
C ARG A 413 -17.61 -19.55 3.29
N LEU A 414 -17.48 -20.18 2.13
CA LEU A 414 -18.63 -20.70 1.39
C LEU A 414 -19.07 -22.06 1.92
N ARG A 415 -20.38 -22.27 2.00
CA ARG A 415 -20.95 -23.61 2.23
C ARG A 415 -20.65 -24.52 1.02
N PRO A 416 -20.57 -25.84 1.21
CA PRO A 416 -20.37 -26.79 0.09
C PRO A 416 -21.44 -26.73 -1.00
N SER A 417 -22.61 -26.15 -0.71
CA SER A 417 -23.71 -25.94 -1.66
C SER A 417 -23.65 -24.57 -2.36
N SER A 418 -22.57 -23.80 -2.19
CA SER A 418 -22.44 -22.49 -2.80
C SER A 418 -22.43 -22.58 -4.32
N PRO A 419 -23.21 -21.73 -5.01
CA PRO A 419 -23.14 -21.63 -6.47
C PRO A 419 -21.81 -21.02 -6.94
N ALA A 420 -21.09 -20.31 -6.07
CA ALA A 420 -19.81 -19.65 -6.32
C ALA A 420 -18.61 -20.45 -5.79
N THR A 421 -18.69 -21.79 -5.78
CA THR A 421 -17.63 -22.63 -5.19
C THR A 421 -16.29 -22.42 -5.90
N GLY A 422 -15.27 -22.01 -5.13
CA GLY A 422 -13.92 -21.76 -5.65
C GLY A 422 -13.68 -20.34 -6.14
N TRP A 423 -14.70 -19.47 -6.04
CA TRP A 423 -14.59 -18.01 -6.22
C TRP A 423 -14.34 -17.33 -4.87
N GLY A 424 -14.15 -16.01 -4.88
CA GLY A 424 -13.60 -15.30 -3.73
C GLY A 424 -14.34 -15.51 -2.41
N ALA A 425 -13.70 -16.18 -1.43
CA ALA A 425 -14.16 -16.29 -0.03
C ALA A 425 -13.22 -17.06 0.91
N ALA A 426 -12.83 -16.43 2.04
CA ALA A 426 -12.42 -17.02 3.33
C ALA A 426 -12.25 -15.88 4.38
N PRO A 427 -11.88 -16.08 5.68
CA PRO A 427 -12.52 -16.89 6.71
C PRO A 427 -12.53 -16.33 8.17
N ALA A 428 -13.20 -17.07 9.07
CA ALA A 428 -13.37 -16.81 10.52
C ALA A 428 -12.14 -16.58 11.44
N THR A 429 -10.88 -16.75 11.03
CA THR A 429 -9.70 -16.26 11.79
C THR A 429 -8.43 -16.27 10.92
N HIS A 430 -7.92 -15.10 10.53
CA HIS A 430 -6.57 -14.95 9.96
C HIS A 430 -5.53 -14.76 11.08
N ARG A 431 -4.78 -15.81 11.38
CA ARG A 431 -3.36 -15.68 11.78
C ARG A 431 -2.53 -16.52 10.81
N ALA A 432 -2.60 -16.18 9.53
CA ALA A 432 -1.55 -16.60 8.61
C ALA A 432 -0.49 -15.50 8.69
N HIS A 433 0.61 -15.77 9.40
CA HIS A 433 1.84 -15.03 9.10
C HIS A 433 2.12 -15.18 7.60
N PRO A 434 2.64 -14.15 6.91
CA PRO A 434 3.12 -14.32 5.55
C PRO A 434 4.09 -15.51 5.52
N PRO A 435 4.08 -16.36 4.48
CA PRO A 435 5.12 -17.38 4.35
C PRO A 435 6.47 -16.67 4.38
N ASP A 436 7.36 -17.05 5.30
CA ASP A 436 8.74 -16.58 5.31
C ASP A 436 9.32 -16.82 3.90
N ARG A 437 9.51 -15.75 3.11
CA ARG A 437 10.19 -15.79 1.82
C ARG A 437 11.59 -15.22 1.95
#